data_AF-B1G6N5-F1
#
_entry.id   AF-B1G6N5-F1
#
_cell.length_a   1.000
_cell.length_b   1.000
_cell.length_c   1.000
_cell.angle_alpha   90.00
_cell.angle_beta   90.00
_cell.angle_gamma   90.00
#
_symmetry.space_group_name_H-M   'P 1'
#
loop_
_entity.id
_entity.type
_entity.pdbx_description
1 polymer ?
#
loop_
_entity_poly.entity_id
_entity_poly.type
_entity_poly.pdbx_seq_one_letter_code
_entity_poly.pdbx_strand_id
1 'polypeptide(L)' 'MSAYDQVVAAKVSQRERAFLVEALELLMRERSNALRIATDVAKARGDRVPEVQEFGLDDILRLSRQIAVSALTEIKSE' A
#
# COMPACT_ATOMS: atom_id res chain seq x y z
N MET A 1 -11.83 -4.98 -13.61
CA MET A 1 -10.44 -5.48 -13.41
C MET A 1 -9.70 -5.27 -14.71
N SER A 2 -8.58 -4.56 -14.67
CA SER A 2 -7.80 -4.24 -15.87
C SER A 2 -7.00 -5.47 -16.31
N ALA A 3 -6.71 -5.63 -17.60
CA ALA A 3 -5.90 -6.73 -18.12
C ALA A 3 -4.50 -6.81 -17.46
N TYR A 4 -3.99 -5.68 -16.97
CA TYR A 4 -2.76 -5.61 -16.17
C TYR A 4 -2.85 -6.37 -14.84
N ASP A 5 -4.03 -6.36 -14.19
CA ASP A 5 -4.23 -7.03 -12.90
C ASP A 5 -4.16 -8.57 -13.06
N GLN A 6 -4.60 -9.11 -14.20
CA GLN A 6 -4.63 -10.55 -14.47
C GLN A 6 -3.25 -11.12 -14.85
N VAL A 7 -2.41 -10.35 -15.56
CA VAL A 7 -1.06 -10.80 -15.94
C VAL A 7 -0.12 -10.85 -14.74
N VAL A 8 -0.24 -9.90 -13.81
CA VAL A 8 0.52 -9.89 -12.54
C VAL A 8 0.06 -11.05 -11.66
N ALA A 9 -1.24 -11.32 -11.60
CA ALA A 9 -1.76 -12.46 -10.84
C ALA A 9 -1.23 -13.81 -11.35
N ALA A 10 -1.01 -13.97 -12.65
CA ALA A 10 -0.56 -15.23 -13.25
C ALA A 10 0.97 -15.43 -13.34
N LYS A 11 1.80 -14.42 -13.00
CA LYS A 11 3.26 -14.46 -13.22
C LYS A 11 4.15 -14.10 -12.03
N VAL A 12 3.58 -13.73 -10.89
CA VAL A 12 4.35 -13.32 -9.71
C VAL A 12 4.38 -14.44 -8.69
N SER A 13 5.58 -14.98 -8.43
CA SER A 13 5.81 -16.03 -7.44
C SER A 13 5.48 -15.56 -6.03
N GLN A 14 5.25 -16.50 -5.10
CA GLN A 14 5.02 -16.19 -3.69
C GLN A 14 6.14 -15.31 -3.08
N ARG A 15 7.40 -15.55 -3.48
CA ARG A 15 8.55 -14.75 -3.03
C ARG A 15 8.45 -13.30 -3.52
N GLU A 16 8.10 -13.10 -4.78
CA GLU A 16 7.92 -11.76 -5.34
C GLU A 16 6.70 -11.06 -4.73
N ARG A 17 5.61 -11.79 -4.45
CA ARG A 17 4.46 -11.24 -3.70
C ARG A 17 4.87 -10.77 -2.30
N ALA A 18 5.65 -11.58 -1.57
CA ALA A 18 6.14 -11.21 -0.24
C ALA A 18 7.02 -9.95 -0.30
N PHE A 19 7.93 -9.87 -1.29
CA PHE A 19 8.76 -8.70 -1.52
C PHE A 19 7.92 -7.44 -1.82
N LEU A 20 6.86 -7.57 -2.61
CA LEU A 20 5.94 -6.45 -2.89
C LEU A 20 5.19 -6.00 -1.64
N VAL A 21 4.75 -6.92 -0.78
CA VAL A 21 4.10 -6.59 0.49
C VAL A 21 5.06 -5.83 1.41
N GLU A 22 6.29 -6.31 1.57
CA GLU A 22 7.33 -5.64 2.36
C GLU A 22 7.62 -4.22 1.82
N ALA A 23 7.76 -4.07 0.50
CA ALA A 23 7.96 -2.77 -0.12
C ALA A 23 6.79 -1.80 0.15
N LEU A 24 5.54 -2.30 0.14
CA LEU A 24 4.36 -1.50 0.46
C LEU A 24 4.29 -1.12 1.93
N GLU A 25 4.74 -1.99 2.84
CA GLU A 25 4.85 -1.68 4.28
C GLU A 25 5.86 -0.56 4.54
N LEU A 26 7.04 -0.63 3.90
CA LEU A 26 8.05 0.42 3.98
C LEU A 26 7.52 1.74 3.42
N LEU A 27 6.87 1.71 2.25
CA LEU A 27 6.27 2.91 1.66
C LEU A 27 5.17 3.50 2.56
N MET A 28 4.35 2.64 3.18
CA MET A 28 3.30 3.07 4.10
C MET A 28 3.89 3.80 5.31
N ARG A 29 4.99 3.28 5.87
CA ARG A 29 5.71 3.93 6.98
C ARG A 29 6.20 5.33 6.60
N GLU A 30 6.87 5.45 5.45
CA GLU A 30 7.42 6.73 5.00
C GLU A 30 6.31 7.76 4.71
N ARG A 31 5.22 7.34 4.06
CA ARG A 31 4.09 8.25 3.81
C ARG A 31 3.33 8.63 5.08
N SER A 32 3.24 7.73 6.06
CA SER A 32 2.66 8.05 7.38
C SER A 32 3.51 9.07 8.12
N ASN A 33 4.84 8.96 8.05
CA ASN A 33 5.75 9.95 8.60
C ASN A 33 5.60 11.31 7.92
N ALA A 34 5.46 11.33 6.59
CA ALA A 34 5.25 12.57 5.85
C ALA A 34 3.93 13.25 6.25
N LEU A 35 2.84 12.49 6.40
CA LEU A 35 1.55 13.01 6.88
C LEU A 35 1.68 13.61 8.28
N ARG A 36 2.39 12.93 9.18
CA ARG A 36 2.62 13.43 10.55
C ARG A 36 3.36 14.77 10.52
N ILE A 37 4.46 14.86 9.77
CA ILE A 37 5.24 16.09 9.64
C ILE A 37 4.38 17.21 9.03
N ALA A 38 3.65 16.93 7.95
CA ALA A 38 2.79 17.92 7.31
C ALA A 38 1.68 18.41 8.25
N THR A 39 1.11 17.52 9.07
CA THR A 39 0.13 17.85 10.10
C THR A 39 0.73 18.76 11.17
N ASP A 40 1.92 18.44 11.67
CA ASP A 40 2.60 19.23 12.70
C ASP A 40 2.91 20.64 12.17
N VAL A 41 3.38 20.75 10.93
CA VAL A 41 3.65 22.02 10.25
C VAL A 41 2.37 22.83 10.02
N ALA A 42 1.30 22.21 9.51
CA ALA A 42 0.03 22.88 9.27
C ALA A 42 -0.55 23.45 10.57
N LYS A 43 -0.54 22.67 11.65
CA LYS A 43 -0.97 23.12 12.97
C LYS A 43 -0.16 24.29 13.49
N ALA A 44 1.16 24.26 13.33
CA ALA A 44 2.04 25.35 13.77
C ALA A 44 1.80 26.66 13.00
N ARG A 45 1.33 26.56 11.75
CA ARG A 45 1.06 27.71 10.87
C ARG A 45 -0.40 28.21 10.92
N GLY A 46 -1.30 27.44 11.54
CA GLY A 46 -2.74 27.71 11.48
C GLY A 46 -3.37 27.36 10.13
N ASP A 47 -2.70 26.52 9.33
CA ASP A 47 -3.18 26.06 8.03
C ASP A 47 -4.14 24.87 8.16
N ARG A 48 -4.83 24.53 7.08
CA ARG A 48 -5.65 23.31 6.99
C ARG A 48 -4.75 22.08 7.18
N VAL A 49 -5.14 21.21 8.12
CA VAL A 49 -4.49 19.90 8.32
C VAL A 49 -4.78 19.01 7.10
N PRO A 50 -3.76 18.37 6.50
CA PRO A 50 -3.96 17.48 5.38
C PRO A 50 -4.68 16.19 5.80
N GLU A 51 -5.47 15.66 4.88
CA GLU A 51 -6.19 14.40 5.05
C GLU A 51 -5.29 13.21 4.74
N VAL A 52 -5.64 12.05 5.29
CA VAL A 52 -4.92 10.79 5.07
C VAL A 52 -4.86 10.41 3.59
N GLN A 53 -5.92 10.70 2.84
CA GLN A 53 -6.05 10.40 1.41
C GLN A 53 -5.07 11.21 0.57
N GLU A 54 -4.70 12.42 1.01
CA GLU A 54 -3.71 13.26 0.32
C GLU A 54 -2.31 12.62 0.33
N PHE A 55 -2.09 11.62 1.19
CA PHE A 55 -0.86 10.82 1.26
C PHE A 55 -1.03 9.41 0.66
N GLY A 56 -2.22 9.04 0.14
CA GLY A 56 -2.48 7.76 -0.53
C GLY A 56 -2.25 6.52 0.34
N LEU A 57 -2.45 6.62 1.66
CA LEU A 57 -2.25 5.50 2.59
C LEU A 57 -3.30 4.40 2.39
N ASP A 58 -4.52 4.79 2.02
CA ASP A 58 -5.63 3.90 1.70
C ASP A 58 -5.36 3.06 0.44
N ASP A 59 -4.80 3.66 -0.59
CA ASP A 59 -4.39 2.96 -1.82
C ASP A 59 -3.28 1.95 -1.55
N ILE A 60 -2.27 2.32 -0.74
CA ILE A 60 -1.19 1.40 -0.34
C ILE A 60 -1.76 0.21 0.44
N LEU A 61 -2.65 0.47 1.41
CA LEU A 61 -3.32 -0.57 2.18
C LEU A 61 -4.17 -1.48 1.30
N ARG A 62 -4.93 -0.90 0.36
CA ARG A 62 -5.75 -1.65 -0.58
C ARG A 62 -4.89 -2.56 -1.45
N LEU A 63 -3.80 -2.04 -2.00
CA LEU A 63 -2.89 -2.81 -2.86
C LEU A 63 -2.19 -3.93 -2.09
N SER A 64 -1.72 -3.65 -0.86
CA SER A 64 -1.09 -4.64 0.02
C SER A 64 -2.05 -5.82 0.30
N ARG A 65 -3.32 -5.52 0.64
CA ARG A 65 -4.35 -6.56 0.83
C ARG A 65 -4.62 -7.38 -0.44
N GLN A 66 -4.69 -6.73 -1.60
CA GLN A 66 -4.92 -7.42 -2.87
C GLN A 66 -3.81 -8.42 -3.17
N ILE A 67 -2.55 -8.04 -2.95
CA ILE A 67 -1.38 -8.90 -3.17
C ILE A 67 -1.33 -10.06 -2.16
N ALA A 68 -1.62 -9.77 -0.88
CA ALA A 68 -1.60 -10.77 0.19
C ALA A 68 -2.72 -11.82 0.06
N VAL A 69 -3.93 -11.41 -0.34
CA VAL A 69 -5.07 -12.35 -0.53
C VAL A 69 -4.80 -13.30 -1.70
N SER A 70 -4.22 -12.83 -2.80
CA SER A 70 -3.85 -13.70 -3.92
C SER A 70 -2.89 -14.82 -3.50
N ALA A 71 -1.94 -14.54 -2.60
CA ALA A 71 -1.02 -15.56 -2.07
C ALA A 71 -1.73 -16.65 -1.25
N LEU A 72 -2.77 -16.30 -0.49
CA LEU A 72 -3.51 -17.27 0.34
C LEU A 72 -4.41 -18.20 -0.48
N THR A 73 -4.80 -17.77 -1.68
CA THR A 73 -5.69 -18.53 -2.56
C THR A 73 -4.91 -19.60 -3.35
N GLU A 74 -3.65 -19.31 -3.70
CA GLU A 74 -2.72 -20.29 -4.30
C GLU A 74 -2.40 -21.45 -3.36
N ILE A 75 -2.17 -21.18 -2.05
CA ILE A 75 -1.84 -22.21 -1.04
C ILE A 75 -2.97 -23.23 -0.82
N LYS A 76 -4.23 -22.87 -1.10
CA LYS A 76 -5.39 -23.79 -0.95
C LYS A 76 -5.65 -24.67 -2.18
N SER A 77 -4.89 -24.47 -3.25
CA SER A 77 -5.10 -25.13 -4.55
C SER A 77 -4.14 -26.30 -4.82
N GLU A 78 -3.19 -26.55 -3.92
CA GLU A 78 -2.24 -27.68 -3.92
C GLU A 78 -2.69 -28.77 -2.94
#